data_AF-A0ABD5NYW0-F1
#
_entry.id   AF-A0ABD5NYW0-F1
#
_cell.length_a   1.000
_cell.length_b   1.000
_cell.length_c   1.000
_cell.angle_alpha   90.00
_cell.angle_beta   90.00
_cell.angle_gamma   90.00
#
_symmetry.space_group_name_H-M   'P 1'
#
loop_
_entity.id
_entity.type
_entity.pdbx_description
1 polymer ?
#
loop_
_entity_poly.entity_id
_entity_poly.type
_entity_poly.pdbx_seq_one_letter_code
_entity_poly.pdbx_strand_id
1 'polypeptide(L)'
;MSVPGIVQSTLDDEEIAARVSLGGDDELYITPTRTIIYRAEGLLSDESVDEFPHDAERITLSEGRRKTRFSLEYPLDDVRDFAIPSSRTEEALHPVLAGVLNGNSITDPGETVVQTYRFSELTLIITSDRLVKHIGEAVWDGDFEQYHFDDVTNLSFEDGSVATQIVLEVDGRQQRIKAPNDRADEVRNRLEYALFEYYDVDSLAELNVHVGEDEDEDDEEPRDDPTTAFGDGVDPLDANPPEPEDDHEAQSGTAAVGSDPLAADLGDETSDEATAPVADGQTAATIETTTRTEDSSTDRTNQATSVEASGFDSPEPRTDPEVFERLDELEATVERQNELLKRHQETIEQLIAELRQGR
;
A
#
# COMPACT_ATOMS: atom_id res chain seq x y z
N MET A 1 -16.56 -23.56 17.10
CA MET A 1 -17.80 -24.35 16.95
C MET A 1 -17.53 -25.52 16.00
N SER A 2 -18.43 -26.49 15.88
CA SER A 2 -18.34 -27.53 14.85
C SER A 2 -18.72 -26.96 13.48
N VAL A 3 -18.07 -27.43 12.41
CA VAL A 3 -18.39 -27.03 11.02
C VAL A 3 -19.84 -27.45 10.69
N PRO A 4 -20.71 -26.57 10.17
CA PRO A 4 -22.08 -26.89 9.77
C PRO A 4 -22.15 -28.03 8.74
N GLY A 5 -23.25 -28.79 8.76
CA GLY A 5 -23.41 -29.97 7.90
C GLY A 5 -23.46 -29.64 6.41
N ILE A 6 -24.05 -28.49 6.05
CA ILE A 6 -24.07 -28.01 4.66
C ILE A 6 -22.64 -27.71 4.19
N VAL A 7 -21.81 -27.07 5.02
CA VAL A 7 -20.41 -26.79 4.71
C VAL A 7 -19.61 -28.08 4.56
N GLN A 8 -19.78 -29.05 5.47
CA GLN A 8 -19.10 -30.35 5.36
C GLN A 8 -19.43 -31.07 4.04
N SER A 9 -20.67 -30.92 3.56
CA SER A 9 -21.09 -31.51 2.28
C SER A 9 -20.47 -30.78 1.09
N THR A 10 -20.21 -29.48 1.22
CA THR A 10 -19.58 -28.64 0.19
C THR A 10 -18.06 -28.79 0.15
N LEU A 11 -17.39 -29.19 1.23
CA LEU A 11 -15.92 -29.29 1.27
C LEU A 11 -15.35 -30.28 0.24
N ASP A 12 -16.12 -31.24 -0.27
CA ASP A 12 -15.66 -32.25 -1.24
C ASP A 12 -14.32 -32.91 -0.85
N ASP A 13 -14.18 -33.31 0.42
CA ASP A 13 -12.96 -33.88 1.03
C ASP A 13 -11.77 -32.90 1.20
N GLU A 14 -11.93 -31.60 0.92
CA GLU A 14 -10.91 -30.59 1.18
C GLU A 14 -10.77 -30.29 2.68
N GLU A 15 -9.52 -30.09 3.12
CA GLU A 15 -9.23 -29.61 4.47
C GLU A 15 -9.45 -28.11 4.59
N ILE A 16 -9.94 -27.67 5.75
CA ILE A 16 -10.11 -26.24 6.02
C ILE A 16 -8.77 -25.67 6.48
N ALA A 17 -8.19 -24.80 5.67
CA ALA A 17 -6.95 -24.09 5.97
C ALA A 17 -7.16 -22.96 7.00
N ALA A 18 -8.26 -22.21 6.87
CA ALA A 18 -8.57 -21.12 7.80
C ALA A 18 -10.08 -20.93 8.00
N ARG A 19 -10.44 -20.35 9.15
CA ARG A 19 -11.82 -20.05 9.55
C ARG A 19 -11.90 -18.64 10.12
N VAL A 20 -12.84 -17.85 9.63
CA VAL A 20 -13.07 -16.47 10.07
C VAL A 20 -14.52 -16.31 10.50
N SER A 21 -14.75 -15.87 11.73
CA SER A 21 -16.11 -15.60 12.22
C SER A 21 -16.57 -14.24 11.70
N LEU A 22 -17.67 -14.23 10.94
CA LEU A 22 -18.25 -13.00 10.41
C LEU A 22 -19.19 -12.32 11.41
N GLY A 23 -19.55 -13.01 12.50
CA GLY A 23 -20.43 -12.51 13.56
C GLY A 23 -21.80 -13.19 13.55
N GLY A 24 -22.39 -13.34 14.73
CA GLY A 24 -23.49 -14.30 14.89
C GLY A 24 -22.95 -15.72 14.67
N ASP A 25 -23.65 -16.49 13.84
CA ASP A 25 -23.25 -17.84 13.44
C ASP A 25 -22.73 -17.88 11.98
N ASP A 26 -22.54 -16.73 11.32
CA ASP A 26 -21.95 -16.63 9.99
C ASP A 26 -20.43 -16.88 10.06
N GLU A 27 -19.90 -17.70 9.16
CA GLU A 27 -18.49 -18.06 9.10
C GLU A 27 -17.98 -18.07 7.66
N LEU A 28 -16.71 -17.76 7.48
CA LEU A 28 -15.98 -17.88 6.22
C LEU A 28 -14.92 -18.97 6.39
N TYR A 29 -14.90 -19.92 5.47
CA TYR A 29 -13.98 -21.03 5.43
C TYR A 29 -13.08 -20.91 4.21
N ILE A 30 -11.78 -21.09 4.41
CA ILE A 30 -10.79 -21.10 3.35
C ILE A 30 -10.32 -22.54 3.18
N THR A 31 -10.43 -23.04 1.97
CA THR A 31 -9.91 -24.36 1.54
C THR A 31 -8.75 -24.13 0.56
N PRO A 32 -8.01 -25.16 0.13
CA PRO A 32 -6.98 -24.99 -0.88
C PRO A 32 -7.50 -24.35 -2.16
N THR A 33 -8.70 -24.73 -2.64
CA THR A 33 -9.18 -24.35 -3.97
C THR A 33 -10.22 -23.23 -3.98
N ARG A 34 -10.86 -22.95 -2.84
CA ARG A 34 -11.97 -21.98 -2.77
C ARG A 34 -12.18 -21.40 -1.37
N THR A 35 -12.83 -20.25 -1.36
CA THR A 35 -13.42 -19.63 -0.18
C THR A 35 -14.91 -19.96 -0.14
N ILE A 36 -15.39 -20.42 1.01
CA ILE A 36 -16.78 -20.79 1.25
C ILE A 36 -17.36 -19.84 2.30
N ILE A 37 -18.47 -19.18 1.98
CA ILE A 37 -19.17 -18.30 2.90
C ILE A 37 -20.43 -18.99 3.38
N TYR A 38 -20.48 -19.23 4.68
CA TYR A 38 -21.63 -19.77 5.36
C TYR A 38 -22.44 -18.66 6.00
N ARG A 39 -23.74 -18.64 5.70
CA ARG A 39 -24.73 -17.79 6.36
C ARG A 39 -25.68 -18.67 7.13
N ALA A 40 -25.76 -18.44 8.44
CA ALA A 40 -26.68 -19.18 9.27
C ALA A 40 -28.13 -18.77 8.99
N GLU A 41 -29.07 -19.68 9.28
CA GLU A 41 -30.50 -19.39 9.19
C GLU A 41 -30.85 -18.19 10.08
N GLY A 42 -31.46 -17.18 9.46
CA GLY A 42 -31.95 -15.98 10.12
C GLY A 42 -33.49 -15.93 10.13
N LEU A 43 -34.04 -14.91 10.79
CA LEU A 43 -35.49 -14.71 10.86
C LEU A 43 -36.18 -14.53 9.50
N LEU A 44 -35.40 -14.13 8.48
CA LEU A 44 -35.89 -13.76 7.13
C LEU A 44 -35.12 -14.45 6.01
N SER A 45 -34.12 -15.26 6.34
CA SER A 45 -33.21 -15.88 5.38
C SER A 45 -32.94 -17.30 5.79
N ASP A 46 -33.02 -18.22 4.85
CA ASP A 46 -32.64 -19.62 5.07
C ASP A 46 -31.11 -19.74 5.19
N GLU A 47 -30.65 -20.86 5.75
CA GLU A 47 -29.23 -21.25 5.77
C GLU A 47 -28.69 -21.32 4.33
N SER A 48 -27.53 -20.70 4.07
CA SER A 48 -26.93 -20.68 2.73
C SER A 48 -25.42 -20.86 2.75
N VAL A 49 -24.91 -21.37 1.63
CA VAL A 49 -23.48 -21.52 1.35
C VAL A 49 -23.21 -20.96 -0.04
N ASP A 50 -22.22 -20.07 -0.12
CA ASP A 50 -21.72 -19.52 -1.38
C ASP A 50 -20.24 -19.88 -1.55
N GLU A 51 -19.83 -20.22 -2.78
CA GLU A 51 -18.49 -20.68 -3.10
C GLU A 51 -17.78 -19.75 -4.09
N PHE A 52 -16.54 -19.42 -3.76
CA PHE A 52 -15.68 -18.51 -4.50
C PHE A 52 -14.35 -19.21 -4.78
N PRO A 53 -14.15 -19.76 -5.99
CA PRO A 53 -12.88 -20.36 -6.39
C PRO A 53 -11.69 -19.40 -6.21
N HIS A 54 -10.49 -19.96 -6.02
CA HIS A 54 -9.26 -19.18 -5.82
C HIS A 54 -8.52 -18.84 -7.12
N ASP A 55 -9.05 -19.20 -8.29
CA ASP A 55 -8.54 -18.82 -9.62
C ASP A 55 -9.04 -17.43 -10.07
N ALA A 56 -9.42 -16.57 -9.11
CA ALA A 56 -9.75 -15.17 -9.40
C ALA A 56 -8.49 -14.43 -9.87
N GLU A 57 -8.60 -13.71 -10.98
CA GLU A 57 -7.51 -12.92 -11.57
C GLU A 57 -7.38 -11.55 -10.89
N ARG A 58 -8.47 -11.04 -10.30
CA ARG A 58 -8.51 -9.73 -9.65
C ARG A 58 -9.44 -9.71 -8.44
N ILE A 59 -9.01 -9.03 -7.38
CA ILE A 59 -9.78 -8.80 -6.16
C ILE A 59 -9.89 -7.30 -5.90
N THR A 60 -11.11 -6.81 -5.82
CA THR A 60 -11.41 -5.42 -5.45
C THR A 60 -12.22 -5.36 -4.16
N LEU A 61 -11.89 -4.41 -3.29
CA LEU A 61 -12.65 -4.11 -2.08
C LEU A 61 -13.42 -2.80 -2.21
N SER A 62 -14.68 -2.82 -1.82
CA SER A 62 -15.48 -1.62 -1.62
C SER A 62 -15.88 -1.53 -0.15
N GLU A 63 -15.19 -0.68 0.60
CA GLU A 63 -15.40 -0.50 2.03
C GLU A 63 -16.58 0.45 2.30
N GLY A 64 -17.64 -0.09 2.88
CA GLY A 64 -18.75 0.69 3.42
C GLY A 64 -18.61 0.87 4.94
N ARG A 65 -19.45 1.73 5.51
CA ARG A 65 -19.50 1.96 6.97
C ARG A 65 -19.83 0.72 7.82
N ARG A 66 -20.51 -0.27 7.25
CA ARG A 66 -21.02 -1.45 7.97
C ARG A 66 -20.62 -2.78 7.36
N LYS A 67 -20.49 -2.79 6.03
CA LYS A 67 -20.07 -3.96 5.27
C LYS A 67 -18.99 -3.57 4.30
N THR A 68 -18.06 -4.48 4.07
CA THR A 68 -17.10 -4.41 2.97
C THR A 68 -17.51 -5.43 1.93
N ARG A 69 -17.57 -5.01 0.66
CA ARG A 69 -17.80 -5.90 -0.47
C ARG A 69 -16.47 -6.35 -1.05
N PHE A 70 -16.31 -7.65 -1.19
CA PHE A 70 -15.27 -8.30 -1.99
C PHE A 70 -15.86 -8.57 -3.36
N SER A 71 -15.15 -8.17 -4.40
CA SER A 71 -15.50 -8.42 -5.80
C SER A 71 -14.35 -9.21 -6.42
N LEU A 72 -14.61 -10.46 -6.79
CA LEU A 72 -13.63 -11.36 -7.38
C LEU A 72 -13.96 -11.49 -8.86
N GLU A 73 -13.02 -11.09 -9.71
CA GLU A 73 -13.12 -11.21 -11.16
C GLU A 73 -12.35 -12.45 -11.59
N TYR A 74 -13.02 -13.30 -12.36
CA TYR A 74 -12.52 -14.59 -12.86
C TYR A 74 -12.30 -14.49 -14.38
N PRO A 75 -11.57 -15.47 -14.96
CA PRO A 75 -11.44 -15.54 -16.41
C PRO A 75 -12.82 -15.58 -17.09
N LEU A 76 -12.93 -14.99 -18.29
CA LEU A 76 -14.17 -14.89 -19.09
C LEU A 76 -15.21 -13.87 -18.60
N ASP A 77 -14.76 -12.80 -17.92
CA ASP A 77 -15.60 -11.70 -17.42
C ASP A 77 -16.66 -12.13 -16.37
N ASP A 78 -16.45 -13.26 -15.70
CA ASP A 78 -17.29 -13.70 -14.60
C ASP A 78 -16.89 -12.92 -13.33
N VAL A 79 -17.81 -12.13 -12.76
CA VAL A 79 -17.57 -11.40 -11.51
C VAL A 79 -18.49 -11.93 -10.43
N ARG A 80 -17.94 -12.26 -9.26
CA ARG A 80 -18.71 -12.68 -8.08
C ARG A 80 -18.42 -11.79 -6.90
N ASP A 81 -19.49 -11.38 -6.23
CA ASP A 81 -19.43 -10.50 -5.08
C ASP A 81 -19.90 -11.19 -3.81
N PHE A 82 -19.27 -10.84 -2.70
CA PHE A 82 -19.83 -11.08 -1.37
C PHE A 82 -19.56 -9.90 -0.45
N ALA A 83 -20.34 -9.79 0.62
CA ALA A 83 -20.18 -8.70 1.58
C ALA A 83 -20.08 -9.20 3.02
N ILE A 84 -19.04 -8.81 3.73
CA ILE A 84 -18.83 -9.15 5.14
C ILE A 84 -18.93 -7.90 6.03
N PRO A 85 -19.14 -8.03 7.35
CA PRO A 85 -19.09 -6.88 8.23
C PRO A 85 -17.73 -6.18 8.16
N SER A 86 -17.71 -4.84 8.09
CA SER A 86 -16.47 -4.09 7.85
C SER A 86 -15.39 -4.33 8.91
N SER A 87 -15.80 -4.64 10.15
CA SER A 87 -14.88 -4.98 11.26
C SER A 87 -14.13 -6.30 11.05
N ARG A 88 -14.53 -7.12 10.08
CA ARG A 88 -13.92 -8.41 9.74
C ARG A 88 -13.12 -8.38 8.44
N THR A 89 -12.98 -7.20 7.82
CA THR A 89 -12.32 -7.05 6.52
C THR A 89 -10.91 -7.60 6.54
N GLU A 90 -10.05 -7.13 7.44
CA GLU A 90 -8.64 -7.53 7.42
C GLU A 90 -8.42 -8.96 7.91
N GLU A 91 -9.27 -9.45 8.81
CA GLU A 91 -9.27 -10.85 9.26
C GLU A 91 -9.64 -11.82 8.13
N ALA A 92 -10.57 -11.43 7.24
CA ALA A 92 -10.99 -12.24 6.10
C ALA A 92 -10.10 -12.04 4.87
N LEU A 93 -9.59 -10.83 4.65
CA LEU A 93 -8.82 -10.48 3.46
C LEU A 93 -7.54 -11.30 3.38
N HIS A 94 -6.81 -11.40 4.49
CA HIS A 94 -5.54 -12.13 4.55
C HIS A 94 -5.66 -13.60 4.07
N PRO A 95 -6.54 -14.44 4.65
CA PRO A 95 -6.65 -15.83 4.21
C PRO A 95 -7.31 -15.99 2.83
N VAL A 96 -8.19 -15.06 2.40
CA VAL A 96 -8.74 -15.07 1.04
C VAL A 96 -7.64 -14.79 0.01
N LEU A 97 -6.79 -13.78 0.24
CA LEU A 97 -5.65 -13.50 -0.62
C LEU A 97 -4.64 -14.66 -0.62
N ALA A 98 -4.36 -15.26 0.53
CA ALA A 98 -3.50 -16.43 0.60
C ALA A 98 -4.03 -17.58 -0.26
N GLY A 99 -5.34 -17.81 -0.23
CA GLY A 99 -6.03 -18.74 -1.10
C GLY A 99 -5.82 -18.42 -2.59
N VAL A 100 -6.07 -17.16 -2.98
CA VAL A 100 -5.96 -16.71 -4.38
C VAL A 100 -4.53 -16.75 -4.90
N LEU A 101 -3.53 -16.39 -4.08
CA LEU A 101 -2.12 -16.52 -4.45
C LEU A 101 -1.74 -17.97 -4.72
N ASN A 102 -2.19 -18.90 -3.88
CA ASN A 102 -1.94 -20.32 -4.06
C ASN A 102 -2.69 -20.87 -5.29
N GLY A 103 -3.96 -20.51 -5.47
CA GLY A 103 -4.79 -20.92 -6.60
C GLY A 103 -4.22 -20.48 -7.96
N ASN A 104 -3.58 -19.32 -8.00
CA ASN A 104 -2.89 -18.80 -9.19
C ASN A 104 -1.43 -19.26 -9.31
N SER A 105 -0.95 -20.16 -8.45
CA SER A 105 0.43 -20.67 -8.43
C SER A 105 1.50 -19.57 -8.28
N ILE A 106 1.18 -18.51 -7.54
CA ILE A 106 2.11 -17.42 -7.23
C ILE A 106 2.99 -17.79 -6.03
N THR A 107 2.42 -18.52 -5.07
CA THR A 107 3.16 -19.14 -3.97
C THR A 107 3.44 -20.60 -4.29
N ASP A 108 4.61 -21.08 -3.85
CA ASP A 108 5.01 -22.47 -4.03
C ASP A 108 4.26 -23.42 -3.08
N PRO A 109 4.20 -24.73 -3.37
CA PRO A 109 3.58 -25.70 -2.47
C PRO A 109 4.25 -25.72 -1.10
N GLY A 110 3.50 -25.39 -0.05
CA GLY A 110 4.00 -25.33 1.33
C GLY A 110 4.44 -23.94 1.78
N GLU A 111 4.57 -22.99 0.86
CA GLU A 111 4.76 -21.58 1.19
C GLU A 111 3.50 -21.01 1.84
N THR A 112 3.70 -20.25 2.91
CA THR A 112 2.60 -19.68 3.70
C THR A 112 2.62 -18.16 3.63
N VAL A 113 1.45 -17.55 3.54
CA VAL A 113 1.34 -16.09 3.67
C VAL A 113 1.43 -15.73 5.14
N VAL A 114 2.49 -15.01 5.52
CA VAL A 114 2.78 -14.60 6.90
C VAL A 114 1.93 -13.40 7.29
N GLN A 115 1.81 -12.42 6.39
CA GLN A 115 1.04 -11.20 6.63
C GLN A 115 0.70 -10.46 5.34
N THR A 116 -0.44 -9.79 5.35
CA THR A 116 -0.88 -8.88 4.28
C THR A 116 -1.04 -7.47 4.84
N TYR A 117 -0.49 -6.49 4.14
CA TYR A 117 -0.65 -5.07 4.42
C TYR A 117 -1.25 -4.35 3.21
N ARG A 118 -2.07 -3.33 3.48
CA ARG A 118 -2.65 -2.47 2.45
C ARG A 118 -2.47 -1.01 2.84
N PHE A 119 -1.86 -0.25 1.94
CA PHE A 119 -1.51 1.16 2.12
C PHE A 119 -1.99 1.96 0.91
N SER A 120 -3.22 2.47 0.97
CA SER A 120 -3.86 3.13 -0.17
C SER A 120 -3.90 2.19 -1.38
N GLU A 121 -3.08 2.42 -2.40
CA GLU A 121 -2.97 1.62 -3.63
C GLU A 121 -1.89 0.53 -3.54
N LEU A 122 -1.06 0.52 -2.49
CA LEU A 122 0.01 -0.48 -2.31
C LEU A 122 -0.50 -1.65 -1.46
N THR A 123 -0.49 -2.85 -2.01
CA THR A 123 -0.63 -4.09 -1.25
C THR A 123 0.75 -4.74 -1.10
N LEU A 124 1.14 -5.04 0.13
CA LEU A 124 2.40 -5.72 0.45
C LEU A 124 2.09 -7.03 1.15
N ILE A 125 2.58 -8.13 0.61
CA ILE A 125 2.32 -9.48 1.11
C ILE A 125 3.65 -10.11 1.46
N ILE A 126 3.83 -10.44 2.74
CA ILE A 126 4.99 -11.15 3.25
C ILE A 126 4.61 -12.62 3.34
N THR A 127 5.36 -13.48 2.68
CA THR A 127 5.22 -14.93 2.78
C THR A 127 6.41 -15.52 3.56
N SER A 128 6.47 -16.84 3.68
CA SER A 128 7.64 -17.53 4.22
C SER A 128 8.86 -17.47 3.31
N ASP A 129 8.68 -17.24 2.00
CA ASP A 129 9.75 -17.43 1.00
C ASP A 129 9.98 -16.20 0.10
N ARG A 130 9.05 -15.24 0.08
CA ARG A 130 9.12 -14.05 -0.77
C ARG A 130 8.32 -12.86 -0.23
N LEU A 131 8.69 -11.67 -0.70
CA LEU A 131 7.91 -10.45 -0.57
C LEU A 131 7.20 -10.14 -1.89
N VAL A 132 5.87 -10.00 -1.86
CA VAL A 132 5.07 -9.61 -3.02
C VAL A 132 4.58 -8.18 -2.84
N LYS A 133 4.79 -7.36 -3.86
CA LYS A 133 4.39 -5.97 -3.94
C LYS A 133 3.42 -5.79 -5.11
N HIS A 134 2.24 -5.29 -4.82
CA HIS A 134 1.22 -4.94 -5.80
C HIS A 134 0.86 -3.46 -5.66
N ILE A 135 0.71 -2.74 -6.77
CA ILE A 135 0.30 -1.32 -6.76
C ILE A 135 -0.88 -1.14 -7.73
N GLY A 136 -2.04 -0.80 -7.18
CA GLY A 136 -3.23 -0.51 -7.98
C GLY A 136 -4.45 -0.17 -7.13
N GLU A 137 -5.57 0.09 -7.82
CA GLU A 137 -6.87 0.29 -7.17
C GLU A 137 -7.44 -1.04 -6.63
N ALA A 138 -7.18 -2.13 -7.36
CA ALA A 138 -7.48 -3.46 -6.87
C ALA A 138 -6.57 -3.80 -5.70
N VAL A 139 -7.07 -4.62 -4.77
CA VAL A 139 -6.22 -5.15 -3.70
C VAL A 139 -5.24 -6.18 -4.25
N TRP A 140 -5.64 -6.86 -5.32
CA TRP A 140 -4.82 -7.83 -6.03
C TRP A 140 -5.23 -7.90 -7.50
N ASP A 141 -4.27 -7.97 -8.40
CA ASP A 141 -4.42 -8.42 -9.79
C ASP A 141 -3.09 -9.01 -10.29
N GLY A 142 -3.03 -9.35 -11.58
CA GLY A 142 -1.84 -9.96 -12.20
C GLY A 142 -0.62 -9.04 -12.35
N ASP A 143 -0.74 -7.73 -12.07
CA ASP A 143 0.36 -6.78 -12.20
C ASP A 143 1.07 -6.57 -10.85
N PHE A 144 1.97 -7.50 -10.51
CA PHE A 144 2.72 -7.48 -9.25
C PHE A 144 4.23 -7.70 -9.46
N GLU A 145 5.00 -7.31 -8.45
CA GLU A 145 6.43 -7.59 -8.32
C GLU A 145 6.63 -8.59 -7.18
N GLN A 146 7.52 -9.56 -7.37
CA GLN A 146 7.90 -10.53 -6.35
C GLN A 146 9.41 -10.48 -6.13
N TYR A 147 9.80 -10.63 -4.88
CA TYR A 147 11.18 -10.63 -4.42
C TYR A 147 11.36 -11.89 -3.59
N HIS A 148 11.92 -12.94 -4.19
CA HIS A 148 12.23 -14.18 -3.46
C HIS A 148 13.31 -13.89 -2.44
N PHE A 149 13.18 -14.51 -1.27
CA PHE A 149 14.15 -14.32 -0.22
C PHE A 149 15.51 -14.83 -0.65
N ASP A 150 15.63 -15.98 -1.33
CA ASP A 150 16.88 -16.49 -1.92
C ASP A 150 17.70 -15.44 -2.69
N ASP A 151 17.06 -14.48 -3.36
CA ASP A 151 17.74 -13.48 -4.19
C ASP A 151 18.09 -12.19 -3.40
N VAL A 152 17.71 -12.09 -2.12
CA VAL A 152 17.91 -10.91 -1.27
C VAL A 152 19.32 -10.90 -0.71
N THR A 153 20.11 -9.89 -1.05
CA THR A 153 21.51 -9.75 -0.60
C THR A 153 21.72 -8.63 0.41
N ASN A 154 20.69 -7.81 0.66
CA ASN A 154 20.71 -6.82 1.73
C ASN A 154 19.30 -6.42 2.16
N LEU A 155 19.09 -6.22 3.46
CA LEU A 155 17.92 -5.54 4.00
C LEU A 155 18.33 -4.37 4.89
N SER A 156 17.73 -3.20 4.61
CA SER A 156 17.82 -2.03 5.47
C SER A 156 16.53 -1.21 5.47
N PHE A 157 16.42 -0.28 6.42
CA PHE A 157 15.26 0.58 6.60
C PHE A 157 15.72 2.03 6.73
N GLU A 158 15.07 2.94 6.00
CA GLU A 158 15.35 4.37 6.05
C GLU A 158 14.12 5.13 6.57
N ASP A 159 14.26 5.75 7.73
CA ASP A 159 13.18 6.54 8.33
C ASP A 159 12.99 7.86 7.58
N GLY A 160 11.78 8.06 7.06
CA GLY A 160 11.39 9.31 6.40
C GLY A 160 10.36 10.10 7.21
N SER A 161 10.23 11.40 6.90
CA SER A 161 9.27 12.27 7.58
C SER A 161 7.80 11.87 7.38
N VAL A 162 7.49 11.18 6.27
CA VAL A 162 6.11 10.80 5.90
C VAL A 162 5.94 9.28 5.89
N ALA A 163 6.95 8.58 5.40
CA ALA A 163 6.94 7.13 5.24
C ALA A 163 8.36 6.61 5.44
N THR A 164 8.45 5.42 6.01
CA THR A 164 9.68 4.65 6.13
C THR A 164 9.91 3.90 4.83
N GLN A 165 11.14 3.85 4.35
CA GLN A 165 11.51 3.10 3.16
C GLN A 165 12.13 1.78 3.58
N ILE A 166 11.54 0.68 3.13
CA ILE A 166 12.13 -0.65 3.18
C ILE A 166 13.01 -0.75 1.95
N VAL A 167 14.31 -0.98 2.15
CA VAL A 167 15.30 -1.09 1.08
C VAL A 167 15.78 -2.53 1.05
N LEU A 168 15.34 -3.27 0.02
CA LEU A 168 15.80 -4.62 -0.27
C LEU A 168 16.76 -4.56 -1.45
N GLU A 169 17.93 -5.16 -1.32
CA GLU A 169 18.79 -5.44 -2.46
C GLU A 169 18.49 -6.85 -2.95
N VAL A 170 18.13 -6.96 -4.24
CA VAL A 170 17.73 -8.21 -4.88
C VAL A 170 18.42 -8.28 -6.24
N ASP A 171 19.14 -9.36 -6.52
CA ASP A 171 19.94 -9.52 -7.74
C ASP A 171 20.86 -8.29 -8.02
N GLY A 172 21.53 -7.76 -6.98
CA GLY A 172 22.37 -6.57 -7.06
C GLY A 172 21.61 -5.27 -7.41
N ARG A 173 20.29 -5.23 -7.21
CA ARG A 173 19.44 -4.06 -7.45
C ARG A 173 18.67 -3.66 -6.21
N GLN A 174 18.77 -2.38 -5.85
CA GLN A 174 17.99 -1.82 -4.75
C GLN A 174 16.54 -1.57 -5.13
N GLN A 175 15.64 -2.13 -4.33
CA GLN A 175 14.19 -1.97 -4.38
C GLN A 175 13.76 -1.18 -3.15
N ARG A 176 12.98 -0.12 -3.37
CA ARG A 176 12.51 0.77 -2.29
C ARG A 176 11.00 0.71 -2.19
N ILE A 177 10.51 0.26 -1.05
CA ILE A 177 9.08 0.12 -0.76
C ILE A 177 8.72 1.09 0.35
N LYS A 178 7.69 1.93 0.14
CA LYS A 178 7.26 2.91 1.14
C LYS A 178 6.20 2.31 2.04
N ALA A 179 6.44 2.34 3.34
CA ALA A 179 5.45 2.00 4.36
C ALA A 179 5.07 3.27 5.16
N PRO A 180 3.78 3.55 5.38
CA PRO A 180 3.35 4.62 6.28
C PRO A 180 3.97 4.47 7.67
N ASN A 181 4.39 5.59 8.28
CA ASN A 181 5.14 5.55 9.54
C ASN A 181 4.37 4.90 10.70
N ASP A 182 3.04 4.96 10.73
CA ASP A 182 2.19 4.33 11.75
C ASP A 182 2.17 2.80 11.66
N ARG A 183 2.59 2.23 10.52
CA ARG A 183 2.66 0.78 10.26
C ARG A 183 4.07 0.28 9.96
N ALA A 184 5.03 1.18 9.74
CA ALA A 184 6.39 0.83 9.35
C ALA A 184 7.07 -0.14 10.32
N ASP A 185 6.96 0.10 11.63
CA ASP A 185 7.52 -0.79 12.66
C ASP A 185 6.90 -2.19 12.59
N GLU A 186 5.61 -2.29 12.32
CA GLU A 186 4.91 -3.58 12.20
C GLU A 186 5.41 -4.35 10.97
N VAL A 187 5.50 -3.69 9.82
CA VAL A 187 5.99 -4.30 8.58
C VAL A 187 7.45 -4.72 8.73
N ARG A 188 8.29 -3.85 9.32
CA ARG A 188 9.70 -4.12 9.59
C ARG A 188 9.86 -5.37 10.44
N ASN A 189 9.22 -5.42 11.60
CA ASN A 189 9.34 -6.57 12.51
C ASN A 189 8.87 -7.86 11.84
N ARG A 190 7.82 -7.79 11.01
CA ARG A 190 7.28 -8.96 10.33
C ARG A 190 8.17 -9.45 9.19
N LEU A 191 8.76 -8.53 8.43
CA LEU A 191 9.69 -8.86 7.35
C LEU A 191 11.00 -9.40 7.90
N GLU A 192 11.56 -8.76 8.93
CA GLU A 192 12.75 -9.25 9.63
C GLU A 192 12.49 -10.67 10.17
N TYR A 193 11.36 -10.90 10.85
CA TYR A 193 11.01 -12.24 11.35
C TYR A 193 10.92 -13.30 10.24
N ALA A 194 10.28 -12.97 9.11
CA ALA A 194 10.15 -13.91 7.99
C ALA A 194 11.51 -14.26 7.37
N LEU A 195 12.37 -13.27 7.16
CA LEU A 195 13.74 -13.50 6.64
C LEU A 195 14.61 -14.25 7.63
N PHE A 196 14.49 -13.96 8.92
CA PHE A 196 15.22 -14.66 9.98
C PHE A 196 14.82 -16.13 10.05
N GLU A 197 13.52 -16.42 9.93
CA GLU A 197 13.01 -17.80 9.88
C GLU A 197 13.43 -18.52 8.59
N TYR A 198 13.47 -17.82 7.45
CA TYR A 198 13.89 -18.39 6.16
C TYR A 198 15.37 -18.77 6.14
N TYR A 199 16.24 -17.86 6.59
CA TYR A 199 17.69 -18.05 6.59
C TYR A 199 18.23 -18.70 7.88
N ASP A 200 17.37 -19.00 8.85
CA ASP A 200 17.74 -19.55 10.17
C ASP A 200 18.78 -18.67 10.90
N VAL A 201 18.56 -17.36 10.91
CA VAL A 201 19.43 -16.34 11.56
C VAL A 201 18.69 -15.61 12.69
N ASP A 202 19.43 -15.08 13.67
CA ASP A 202 18.82 -14.46 14.86
C ASP A 202 18.77 -12.92 14.80
N SER A 203 19.37 -12.28 13.80
CA SER A 203 19.45 -10.81 13.71
C SER A 203 19.68 -10.25 12.31
N LEU A 204 19.34 -8.97 12.11
CA LEU A 204 19.54 -8.26 10.83
C LEU A 204 21.01 -8.18 10.42
N ALA A 205 21.91 -8.03 11.40
CA ALA A 205 23.34 -7.98 11.13
C ALA A 205 23.87 -9.34 10.66
N GLU A 206 23.38 -10.43 11.25
CA GLU A 206 23.72 -11.78 10.84
C GLU A 206 23.12 -12.12 9.47
N LEU A 207 21.87 -11.72 9.22
CA LEU A 207 21.23 -11.82 7.91
C LEU A 207 22.10 -11.17 6.82
N ASN A 208 22.46 -9.89 6.97
CA ASN A 208 23.23 -9.17 5.95
C ASN A 208 24.65 -9.70 5.77
N VAL A 209 25.21 -10.41 6.76
CA VAL A 209 26.48 -11.14 6.57
C VAL A 209 26.22 -12.42 5.78
N HIS A 210 25.21 -13.19 6.19
CA HIS A 210 24.84 -14.45 5.54
C HIS A 210 24.57 -14.27 4.05
N VAL A 211 23.73 -13.31 3.68
CA VAL A 211 23.34 -13.08 2.28
C VAL A 211 24.34 -12.25 1.47
N GLY A 212 25.28 -11.57 2.14
CA GLY A 212 26.33 -10.78 1.49
C GLY A 212 27.59 -11.60 1.15
N GLU A 213 27.85 -12.69 1.87
CA GLU A 213 29.01 -13.57 1.63
C GLU A 213 28.87 -14.36 0.31
N ASP A 214 27.65 -14.63 -0.16
CA ASP A 214 27.40 -15.40 -1.40
C ASP A 214 27.82 -14.65 -2.69
N GLU A 215 27.86 -13.30 -2.69
CA GLU A 215 28.30 -12.52 -3.86
C GLU A 215 29.84 -12.45 -4.00
N ASP A 216 30.59 -12.63 -2.89
CA ASP A 216 32.05 -12.50 -2.88
C ASP A 216 32.78 -13.81 -3.24
N GLU A 217 32.12 -14.98 -3.15
CA GLU A 217 32.75 -16.27 -3.46
C GLU A 217 32.76 -16.64 -4.96
N ASP A 218 31.91 -16.01 -5.79
CA ASP A 218 31.78 -16.33 -7.23
C ASP A 218 32.54 -15.36 -8.16
N ASP A 219 33.15 -14.28 -7.63
CA ASP A 219 33.89 -13.27 -8.43
C ASP A 219 35.43 -13.31 -8.23
N GLU A 220 35.95 -14.40 -7.65
CA GLU A 220 37.40 -14.72 -7.67
C GLU A 220 37.71 -15.89 -8.63
N GLU A 221 37.33 -15.78 -9.90
CA GLU A 221 38.14 -16.44 -10.93
C GLU A 221 39.52 -15.74 -10.97
N PRO A 222 40.64 -16.46 -10.74
CA PRO A 222 41.94 -15.89 -10.96
C PRO A 222 42.05 -15.59 -12.45
N ARG A 223 41.99 -14.31 -12.81
CA ARG A 223 42.39 -13.85 -14.14
C ARG A 223 43.87 -14.17 -14.31
N ASP A 224 44.15 -15.35 -14.83
CA ASP A 224 45.40 -15.68 -15.52
C ASP A 224 45.47 -14.77 -16.75
N ASP A 225 45.98 -13.55 -16.56
CA ASP A 225 46.24 -12.61 -17.66
C ASP A 225 47.47 -13.13 -18.45
N PRO A 226 47.28 -13.66 -19.67
CA PRO A 226 48.38 -14.17 -20.46
C PRO A 226 49.10 -13.00 -21.10
N THR A 227 50.32 -12.77 -20.62
CA THR A 227 51.37 -11.92 -21.20
C THR A 227 51.21 -11.72 -22.71
N THR A 228 50.62 -10.61 -23.13
CA THR A 228 50.74 -10.12 -24.51
C THR A 228 51.69 -8.93 -24.52
N ALA A 229 52.90 -9.24 -24.97
CA ALA A 229 53.98 -8.32 -25.21
C ALA A 229 53.55 -7.17 -26.14
N PHE A 230 53.51 -5.95 -25.61
CA PHE A 230 53.63 -4.74 -26.41
C PHE A 230 55.09 -4.29 -26.40
N GLY A 231 55.62 -4.15 -27.62
CA GLY A 231 57.03 -3.91 -27.90
C GLY A 231 57.57 -2.56 -27.42
N ASP A 232 58.82 -2.63 -27.02
CA ASP A 232 59.91 -1.67 -27.25
C ASP A 232 59.58 -0.41 -28.07
N GLY A 233 59.82 0.75 -27.45
CA GLY A 233 60.40 1.91 -28.14
C GLY A 233 59.47 3.07 -28.50
N VAL A 234 59.17 3.96 -27.53
CA VAL A 234 59.08 5.40 -27.80
C VAL A 234 59.68 6.21 -26.64
N ASP A 235 60.66 7.04 -26.99
CA ASP A 235 61.49 7.89 -26.13
C ASP A 235 60.74 9.21 -25.80
N PRO A 236 60.64 9.65 -24.53
CA PRO A 236 59.99 10.91 -24.19
C PRO A 236 60.90 12.10 -24.51
N LEU A 237 60.47 12.92 -25.47
CA LEU A 237 61.15 14.16 -25.87
C LEU A 237 61.27 15.15 -24.70
N ASP A 238 62.53 15.47 -24.38
CA ASP A 238 62.97 16.66 -23.66
C ASP A 238 62.35 17.94 -24.26
N ALA A 239 61.46 18.59 -23.52
CA ALA A 239 61.01 19.94 -23.78
C ALA A 239 61.23 20.81 -22.53
N ASN A 240 62.41 21.40 -22.51
CA ASN A 240 62.88 22.42 -21.57
C ASN A 240 61.98 23.67 -21.62
N PRO A 241 61.27 24.05 -20.54
CA PRO A 241 60.47 25.28 -20.51
C PRO A 241 61.34 26.49 -20.14
N PRO A 242 61.30 27.63 -20.88
CA PRO A 242 61.88 28.87 -20.39
C PRO A 242 60.89 29.61 -19.47
N GLU A 243 61.41 30.10 -18.34
CA GLU A 243 60.74 31.04 -17.45
C GLU A 243 60.65 32.44 -18.09
N PRO A 244 59.55 33.18 -17.88
CA PRO A 244 59.56 34.63 -18.01
C PRO A 244 59.45 35.33 -16.66
N GLU A 245 60.33 36.32 -16.49
CA GLU A 245 60.46 37.22 -15.35
C GLU A 245 59.31 38.27 -15.28
N ASP A 246 59.05 38.74 -14.06
CA ASP A 246 58.12 39.82 -13.70
C ASP A 246 58.44 41.16 -14.39
N ASP A 247 57.42 41.92 -14.82
CA ASP A 247 57.09 43.25 -14.27
C ASP A 247 55.99 44.04 -15.03
N HIS A 248 55.23 44.82 -14.24
CA HIS A 248 54.44 46.04 -14.53
C HIS A 248 52.94 46.00 -14.95
N GLU A 249 52.12 46.43 -13.99
CA GLU A 249 50.95 47.34 -14.01
C GLU A 249 50.37 47.82 -15.36
N ALA A 250 49.04 47.69 -15.53
CA ALA A 250 48.06 48.80 -15.55
C ALA A 250 46.78 48.53 -16.39
N GLN A 251 45.62 48.79 -15.75
CA GLN A 251 44.42 49.48 -16.26
C GLN A 251 43.54 48.91 -17.39
N SER A 252 42.26 48.75 -17.00
CA SER A 252 41.01 49.19 -17.66
C SER A 252 40.80 49.07 -19.18
N GLY A 253 39.64 48.50 -19.54
CA GLY A 253 38.76 49.10 -20.55
C GLY A 253 38.15 48.19 -21.63
N THR A 254 36.85 47.92 -21.49
CA THR A 254 35.78 47.98 -22.50
C THR A 254 35.88 47.31 -23.90
N ALA A 255 34.79 46.60 -24.23
CA ALA A 255 34.13 46.44 -25.56
C ALA A 255 34.85 45.61 -26.65
N ALA A 256 34.22 44.88 -27.58
CA ALA A 256 32.86 44.37 -27.79
C ALA A 256 32.85 43.49 -29.08
N VAL A 257 31.75 42.76 -29.30
CA VAL A 257 31.15 42.31 -30.58
C VAL A 257 31.67 41.05 -31.32
N GLY A 258 30.71 40.14 -31.58
CA GLY A 258 30.46 39.51 -32.89
C GLY A 258 30.53 37.97 -32.89
N SER A 259 29.71 37.18 -33.58
CA SER A 259 28.51 37.36 -34.39
C SER A 259 27.94 35.95 -34.68
N ASP A 260 26.61 35.86 -34.82
CA ASP A 260 25.77 34.80 -35.45
C ASP A 260 26.27 34.38 -36.87
N PRO A 261 25.82 33.29 -37.57
CA PRO A 261 24.47 32.69 -37.51
C PRO A 261 24.22 31.18 -37.87
N LEU A 262 22.94 30.76 -37.74
CA LEU A 262 22.09 29.86 -38.60
C LEU A 262 21.22 28.87 -37.77
N ALA A 263 19.88 29.07 -37.68
CA ALA A 263 18.77 28.56 -38.53
C ALA A 263 18.35 27.11 -38.19
N ALA A 264 17.09 26.64 -38.20
CA ALA A 264 15.69 27.07 -38.38
C ALA A 264 14.84 25.95 -37.72
N ASP A 265 13.59 26.09 -37.29
CA ASP A 265 12.35 26.11 -38.08
C ASP A 265 11.23 25.64 -37.13
N LEU A 266 10.00 26.08 -37.36
CA LEU A 266 8.70 25.40 -37.14
C LEU A 266 7.59 26.43 -36.94
N GLY A 267 6.68 26.44 -37.91
CA GLY A 267 5.60 27.38 -38.10
C GLY A 267 4.34 27.12 -37.26
N ASP A 268 3.75 28.24 -36.86
CA ASP A 268 2.35 28.68 -36.98
C ASP A 268 1.33 27.73 -37.64
N GLU A 269 0.11 27.64 -37.08
CA GLU A 269 -1.12 28.18 -37.69
C GLU A 269 -2.27 28.26 -36.65
N THR A 270 -2.91 29.42 -36.62
CA THR A 270 -4.12 29.79 -35.87
C THR A 270 -5.41 29.46 -36.63
N SER A 271 -6.57 29.30 -35.94
CA SER A 271 -7.82 30.09 -36.18
C SER A 271 -9.10 29.52 -35.51
N ASP A 272 -9.74 30.41 -34.74
CA ASP A 272 -11.18 30.73 -34.52
C ASP A 272 -12.37 29.77 -34.79
N GLU A 273 -13.18 29.62 -33.72
CA GLU A 273 -14.61 29.97 -33.51
C GLU A 273 -15.70 29.70 -34.59
N ALA A 274 -16.76 28.94 -34.22
CA ALA A 274 -18.17 29.40 -34.18
C ALA A 274 -19.27 28.30 -33.94
N THR A 275 -20.20 28.63 -33.03
CA THR A 275 -21.68 28.38 -33.03
C THR A 275 -22.34 27.01 -32.73
N ALA A 276 -23.30 27.04 -31.78
CA ALA A 276 -24.27 26.01 -31.35
C ALA A 276 -25.55 25.97 -32.24
N PRO A 277 -26.51 25.00 -32.10
CA PRO A 277 -27.58 25.12 -31.07
C PRO A 277 -28.29 23.81 -30.53
N VAL A 278 -28.99 24.00 -29.39
CA VAL A 278 -30.10 23.34 -28.63
C VAL A 278 -30.81 22.00 -29.03
N ALA A 279 -31.15 21.18 -28.00
CA ALA A 279 -32.52 20.79 -27.51
C ALA A 279 -32.49 19.44 -26.71
N ASP A 280 -32.75 19.39 -25.40
CA ASP A 280 -34.02 19.24 -24.64
C ASP A 280 -34.48 17.77 -24.38
N GLY A 281 -34.88 17.48 -23.13
CA GLY A 281 -35.29 16.14 -22.68
C GLY A 281 -35.37 15.96 -21.16
N GLN A 282 -36.39 16.57 -20.53
CA GLN A 282 -36.84 16.38 -19.15
C GLN A 282 -37.07 14.91 -18.74
N THR A 283 -36.80 14.56 -17.48
CA THR A 283 -37.80 13.93 -16.58
C THR A 283 -37.40 14.11 -15.11
N ALA A 284 -38.35 14.60 -14.33
CA ALA A 284 -38.29 14.80 -12.89
C ALA A 284 -38.82 13.57 -12.14
N ALA A 285 -38.25 13.27 -10.97
CA ALA A 285 -38.88 12.43 -9.96
C ALA A 285 -38.74 13.12 -8.59
N THR A 286 -39.86 13.69 -8.16
CA THR A 286 -40.13 14.25 -6.84
C THR A 286 -40.16 13.13 -5.80
N ILE A 287 -39.39 13.25 -4.71
CA ILE A 287 -39.60 12.45 -3.50
C ILE A 287 -40.03 13.41 -2.38
N GLU A 288 -41.32 13.38 -2.07
CA GLU A 288 -41.92 14.01 -0.89
C GLU A 288 -41.39 13.33 0.37
N THR A 289 -40.68 14.06 1.23
CA THR A 289 -40.39 13.62 2.60
C THR A 289 -41.39 14.28 3.54
N THR A 290 -42.46 13.55 3.85
CA THR A 290 -43.40 13.87 4.92
C THR A 290 -42.82 13.46 6.27
N THR A 291 -42.27 14.40 7.02
CA THR A 291 -41.95 14.23 8.45
C THR A 291 -43.19 14.51 9.31
N ARG A 292 -43.77 13.44 9.84
CA ARG A 292 -44.80 13.34 10.90
C ARG A 292 -44.43 12.03 11.63
N THR A 293 -44.33 11.88 12.95
CA THR A 293 -44.98 12.54 14.09
C THR A 293 -44.28 12.08 15.40
N GLU A 294 -44.61 12.73 16.53
CA GLU A 294 -44.69 12.19 17.91
C GLU A 294 -43.35 11.83 18.59
N ASP A 295 -42.77 12.64 19.48
CA ASP A 295 -43.23 12.99 20.84
C ASP A 295 -44.07 11.90 21.53
N SER A 296 -43.42 11.12 22.39
CA SER A 296 -44.10 10.45 23.49
C SER A 296 -43.16 10.27 24.67
N SER A 297 -43.28 11.23 25.58
CA SER A 297 -42.89 11.13 26.99
C SER A 297 -43.53 9.90 27.64
N THR A 298 -42.75 9.03 28.29
CA THR A 298 -43.30 8.17 29.36
C THR A 298 -42.27 7.92 30.46
N ASP A 299 -42.51 8.66 31.55
CA ASP A 299 -42.10 8.38 32.92
C ASP A 299 -42.56 6.98 33.36
N ARG A 300 -41.64 6.15 33.86
CA ARG A 300 -41.94 5.05 34.78
C ARG A 300 -40.83 4.85 35.79
N THR A 301 -40.98 5.56 36.89
CA THR A 301 -40.46 5.19 38.21
C THR A 301 -41.11 3.88 38.69
N ASN A 302 -40.34 2.80 38.94
CA ASN A 302 -40.36 2.09 40.24
C ASN A 302 -39.42 0.88 40.36
N GLN A 303 -38.93 0.76 41.60
CA GLN A 303 -38.60 -0.44 42.37
C GLN A 303 -37.21 -1.09 42.23
N ALA A 304 -36.38 -0.69 43.21
CA ALA A 304 -35.29 -1.44 43.78
C ALA A 304 -35.70 -2.86 44.20
N THR A 305 -34.93 -3.84 43.76
CA THR A 305 -34.74 -5.11 44.48
C THR A 305 -33.25 -5.33 44.65
N SER A 306 -32.87 -5.47 45.92
CA SER A 306 -31.52 -5.73 46.39
C SER A 306 -31.20 -7.21 46.18
N VAL A 307 -30.11 -7.50 45.47
CA VAL A 307 -29.45 -8.81 45.47
C VAL A 307 -27.95 -8.57 45.61
N GLU A 308 -27.42 -8.93 46.77
CA GLU A 308 -26.00 -9.00 47.04
C GLU A 308 -25.39 -10.18 46.27
N ALA A 309 -24.31 -9.94 45.54
CA ALA A 309 -23.26 -10.94 45.33
C ALA A 309 -21.99 -10.31 44.72
N SER A 310 -20.90 -10.44 45.47
CA SER A 310 -19.53 -10.68 44.97
C SER A 310 -18.72 -9.47 44.53
N GLY A 311 -17.64 -9.24 45.29
CA GLY A 311 -16.61 -8.25 45.01
C GLY A 311 -15.95 -8.46 43.65
N PHE A 312 -15.94 -7.39 42.88
CA PHE A 312 -14.96 -7.12 41.84
C PHE A 312 -14.59 -5.64 41.99
N ASP A 313 -13.38 -5.39 42.49
CA ASP A 313 -12.78 -4.07 42.50
C ASP A 313 -12.40 -3.73 41.05
N SER A 314 -13.37 -3.18 40.31
CA SER A 314 -13.10 -2.56 39.00
C SER A 314 -12.42 -1.22 39.24
N PRO A 315 -11.22 -0.96 38.70
CA PRO A 315 -10.63 0.37 38.78
C PRO A 315 -11.51 1.33 37.98
N GLU A 316 -11.93 2.42 38.61
CA GLU A 316 -12.59 3.53 37.91
C GLU A 316 -11.68 4.01 36.76
N PRO A 317 -12.24 4.37 35.58
CA PRO A 317 -11.46 4.98 34.52
C PRO A 317 -10.94 6.31 35.05
N ARG A 318 -9.63 6.38 35.32
CA ARG A 318 -8.95 7.65 35.55
C ARG A 318 -8.95 8.39 34.21
N THR A 319 -9.97 9.20 33.98
CA THR A 319 -9.95 10.26 32.98
C THR A 319 -8.84 11.22 33.37
N ASP A 320 -7.67 11.06 32.77
CA ASP A 320 -6.53 11.96 32.98
C ASP A 320 -6.90 13.35 32.42
N PRO A 321 -7.00 14.39 33.27
CA PRO A 321 -7.35 15.74 32.80
C PRO A 321 -6.29 16.30 31.84
N GLU A 322 -5.05 15.80 31.91
CA GLU A 322 -3.97 16.14 30.97
C GLU A 322 -4.25 15.65 29.54
N VAL A 323 -4.99 14.56 29.37
CA VAL A 323 -5.34 14.03 28.04
C VAL A 323 -6.42 14.89 27.38
N PHE A 324 -7.37 15.41 28.17
CA PHE A 324 -8.40 16.34 27.66
C PHE A 324 -7.79 17.68 27.27
N GLU A 325 -6.87 18.21 28.08
CA GLU A 325 -6.16 19.46 27.74
C GLU A 325 -5.34 19.33 26.45
N ARG A 326 -4.69 18.17 26.24
CA ARG A 326 -3.98 17.87 24.98
C ARG A 326 -4.91 17.74 23.78
N LEU A 327 -6.10 17.17 23.96
CA LEU A 327 -7.12 17.05 22.91
C LEU A 327 -7.62 18.44 22.48
N ASP A 328 -7.93 19.31 23.44
CA ASP A 328 -8.37 20.69 23.16
C ASP A 328 -7.26 21.49 22.44
N GLU A 329 -6.00 21.29 22.82
CA GLU A 329 -4.86 21.94 22.15
C GLU A 329 -4.65 21.42 20.71
N LEU A 330 -4.83 20.13 20.49
CA LEU A 330 -4.76 19.52 19.16
C LEU A 330 -5.91 20.03 18.28
N GLU A 331 -7.13 20.06 18.79
CA GLU A 331 -8.31 20.57 18.08
C GLU A 331 -8.12 22.03 17.67
N ALA A 332 -7.67 22.89 18.59
CA ALA A 332 -7.36 24.29 18.29
C ALA A 332 -6.24 24.44 17.24
N THR A 333 -5.29 23.50 17.19
CA THR A 333 -4.21 23.51 16.21
C THR A 333 -4.69 23.10 14.83
N VAL A 334 -5.55 22.08 14.75
CA VAL A 334 -6.17 21.63 13.49
C VAL A 334 -7.07 22.72 12.90
N GLU A 335 -7.86 23.42 13.73
CA GLU A 335 -8.66 24.56 13.26
C GLU A 335 -7.79 25.68 12.67
N ARG A 336 -6.68 26.03 13.33
CA ARG A 336 -5.73 27.03 12.80
C ARG A 336 -5.11 26.60 11.47
N GLN A 337 -4.78 25.32 11.31
CA GLN A 337 -4.22 24.79 10.06
C GLN A 337 -5.25 24.82 8.94
N ASN A 338 -6.49 24.42 9.21
CA ASN A 338 -7.57 24.50 8.22
C ASN A 338 -7.84 25.94 7.77
N GLU A 339 -7.79 26.91 8.68
CA GLU A 339 -7.96 28.32 8.33
C GLU A 339 -6.79 28.87 7.49
N LEU A 340 -5.57 28.37 7.72
CA LEU A 340 -4.40 28.72 6.92
C LEU A 340 -4.48 28.13 5.51
N LEU A 341 -4.94 26.87 5.38
CA LEU A 341 -5.17 26.22 4.09
C LEU A 341 -6.22 26.96 3.25
N LYS A 342 -7.32 27.40 3.86
CA LYS A 342 -8.33 28.23 3.16
C LYS A 342 -7.73 29.53 2.63
N ARG A 343 -6.95 30.25 3.44
CA ARG A 343 -6.26 31.47 3.00
C ARG A 343 -5.27 31.22 1.87
N HIS A 344 -4.54 30.10 1.91
CA HIS A 344 -3.63 29.71 0.83
C HIS A 344 -4.39 29.41 -0.46
N GLN A 345 -5.53 28.70 -0.36
CA GLN A 345 -6.38 28.42 -1.51
C GLN A 345 -6.94 29.71 -2.13
N GLU A 346 -7.46 30.64 -1.31
CA GLU A 346 -7.93 31.94 -1.79
C GLU A 346 -6.81 32.74 -2.47
N THR A 347 -5.59 32.70 -1.91
CA THR A 347 -4.43 33.38 -2.50
C THR A 347 -4.04 32.77 -3.86
N ILE A 348 -4.08 31.44 -3.96
CA ILE A 348 -3.82 30.72 -5.21
C ILE A 348 -4.89 31.07 -6.26
N GLU A 349 -6.17 31.08 -5.87
CA GLU A 349 -7.26 31.46 -6.77
C GLU A 349 -7.12 32.91 -7.25
N GLN A 350 -6.70 33.83 -6.38
CA GLN A 350 -6.42 35.22 -6.74
C GLN A 350 -5.25 35.34 -7.72
N LEU A 351 -4.15 34.61 -7.49
CA LEU A 351 -3.00 34.57 -8.40
C LEU A 351 -3.36 33.98 -9.76
N ILE A 352 -4.19 32.93 -9.79
CA ILE A 352 -4.69 32.32 -11.03
C ILE A 352 -5.59 33.31 -11.78
N ALA A 353 -6.45 34.04 -11.08
CA ALA A 353 -7.31 35.06 -11.67
C ALA A 353 -6.48 36.21 -12.28
N GLU A 354 -5.45 36.66 -11.57
CA GLU A 354 -4.55 37.73 -12.04
C GLU A 354 -3.71 37.30 -13.25
N LEU A 355 -3.19 36.07 -13.25
CA LEU A 355 -2.52 35.46 -14.41
C LEU A 355 -3.45 35.31 -15.62
N ARG A 356 -4.73 35.03 -15.40
CA ARG A 356 -5.73 34.89 -16.48
C ARG A 356 -6.15 36.23 -17.07
N GLN A 357 -6.08 37.31 -16.30
CA GLN A 357 -6.49 38.65 -16.73
C GLN A 357 -5.33 39.46 -17.34
N GLY A 358 -4.08 39.02 -17.13
CA GLY A 358 -2.87 39.59 -17.72
C GLY A 358 -2.44 39.02 -19.08
N ARG A 359 -3.27 38.18 -19.73
CA ARG A 359 -3.02 37.60 -21.06
C ARG A 359 -3.96 38.16 -22.12
#